data_AF-A0A7V6W2Q7-F1
#
_entry.id   AF-A0A7V6W2Q7-F1
#
_cell.length_a   1.000
_cell.length_b   1.000
_cell.length_c   1.000
_cell.angle_alpha   90.00
_cell.angle_beta   90.00
_cell.angle_gamma   90.00
#
_symmetry.space_group_name_H-M   'P 1'
#
loop_
_entity.id
_entity.type
_entity.pdbx_description
1 polymer ?
#
loop_
_entity_poly.entity_id
_entity_poly.type
_entity_poly.pdbx_seq_one_letter_code
_entity_poly.pdbx_strand_id
1 'polypeptide(L)'
;MKQNIIMIIVLVILFLFGLVIYDFSDELDKSISDLDWYKVEGSRVSVLNFENQKFSYFNKEDGKQLEPFSSCESFRYNRSINVIKLNCHISANKLYIVSASDNKLVMTINGEENVFYPSEKEAIKADFIKKNNLNEEDYTDLMEISFTDYNLINKDRLIEIYNSKEIELVTFVTKEETIQNALNIRALHNFIINSNTDVYLVDIDTLLEEDIKDLNKIKIDIKEIKENLKKSISIYNIGSKTKELITGIEVSTYGELSN
;
A
#
# COMPACT_ATOMS: atom_id res chain seq x y z
N MET A 1 -21.31 56.96 34.09
CA MET A 1 -20.35 57.06 32.97
C MET A 1 -19.36 55.88 32.94
N LYS A 2 -18.71 55.51 34.05
CA LYS A 2 -17.78 54.34 34.10
C LYS A 2 -18.45 52.98 33.79
N GLN A 3 -19.69 52.73 34.25
CA GLN A 3 -20.43 51.49 33.96
C GLN A 3 -20.74 51.28 32.46
N ASN A 4 -21.13 52.34 31.73
CA ASN A 4 -21.42 52.24 30.30
C ASN A 4 -20.17 51.96 29.47
N ILE A 5 -19.01 52.49 29.88
CA ILE A 5 -17.72 52.23 29.22
C ILE A 5 -17.30 50.77 29.44
N ILE A 6 -17.43 50.24 30.66
CA ILE A 6 -17.13 48.84 30.97
C ILE A 6 -18.03 47.90 30.15
N MET A 7 -19.32 48.20 30.03
CA MET A 7 -20.26 47.41 29.25
C MET A 7 -19.93 47.40 27.75
N ILE A 8 -19.52 48.54 27.18
CA ILE A 8 -19.08 48.62 25.77
C ILE A 8 -17.80 47.79 25.56
N ILE A 9 -16.84 47.85 26.48
CA ILE A 9 -15.60 47.06 26.39
C ILE A 9 -15.92 45.56 26.41
N VAL A 10 -16.81 45.10 27.29
CA VAL A 10 -17.24 43.69 27.36
C VAL A 10 -17.94 43.27 26.05
N LEU A 11 -18.80 44.12 25.49
CA LEU A 11 -19.47 43.86 24.20
C LEU A 11 -18.49 43.74 23.03
N VAL A 12 -17.49 44.63 22.96
CA VAL A 12 -16.45 44.57 21.92
C VAL A 12 -15.61 43.31 22.06
N ILE A 13 -15.24 42.94 23.29
CA ILE A 13 -14.50 41.71 23.58
C ILE A 13 -15.34 40.48 23.16
N LEU A 14 -16.62 40.41 23.55
CA LEU A 14 -17.51 39.33 23.15
C LEU A 14 -17.72 39.26 21.63
N PHE A 15 -17.82 40.40 20.96
CA PHE A 15 -17.95 40.46 19.50
C PHE A 15 -16.67 39.95 18.81
N LEU A 16 -15.49 40.37 19.27
CA LEU A 16 -14.21 39.88 18.75
C LEU A 16 -14.02 38.38 19.01
N PHE A 17 -14.36 37.88 20.21
CA PHE A 17 -14.35 36.44 20.50
C PHE A 17 -15.36 35.68 19.66
N GLY A 18 -16.55 36.23 19.43
CA GLY A 18 -17.59 35.65 18.59
C GLY A 18 -17.12 35.50 17.14
N LEU A 19 -16.47 36.52 16.58
CA LEU A 19 -15.88 36.45 15.23
C LEU A 19 -14.78 35.39 15.14
N VAL A 20 -13.90 35.29 16.15
CA VAL A 20 -12.81 34.30 16.17
C VAL A 20 -13.33 32.86 16.30
N ILE A 21 -14.45 32.65 17.00
CA ILE A 21 -15.07 31.32 17.15
C ILE A 21 -15.86 30.94 15.88
N TYR A 22 -16.60 31.88 15.29
CA TYR A 22 -17.40 31.64 14.08
C TYR A 22 -16.53 31.32 12.87
N ASP A 23 -15.33 31.90 12.80
CA ASP A 23 -14.40 31.68 11.69
C ASP A 23 -13.88 30.23 11.62
N PHE A 24 -14.16 29.36 12.59
CA PHE A 24 -13.79 27.96 12.54
C PHE A 24 -14.89 27.09 13.19
N SER A 25 -16.12 27.16 12.67
CA SER A 25 -17.24 26.33 13.15
C SER A 25 -17.96 25.56 12.06
N ASP A 26 -17.42 25.54 10.83
CA ASP A 26 -18.05 24.85 9.72
C ASP A 26 -17.89 23.33 9.84
N GLU A 27 -18.86 22.60 9.28
CA GLU A 27 -18.73 21.16 9.07
C GLU A 27 -17.78 20.89 7.89
N LEU A 28 -16.81 20.01 8.12
CA LEU A 28 -15.95 19.45 7.08
C LEU A 28 -16.76 18.52 6.18
N ASP A 29 -16.43 18.49 4.89
CA ASP A 29 -17.10 17.61 3.94
C ASP A 29 -16.97 16.15 4.37
N LYS A 30 -18.06 15.37 4.30
CA LYS A 30 -18.08 13.95 4.63
C LYS A 30 -17.14 13.13 3.76
N SER A 31 -16.95 13.55 2.52
CA SER A 31 -15.94 12.98 1.62
C SER A 31 -14.50 13.21 2.08
N ILE A 32 -14.28 13.95 3.17
CA ILE A 32 -12.98 14.13 3.83
C ILE A 32 -13.03 13.61 5.26
N SER A 33 -14.13 13.81 6.00
CA SER A 33 -14.25 13.48 7.43
C SER A 33 -14.58 12.02 7.75
N ASP A 34 -15.22 11.30 6.84
CA ASP A 34 -15.78 9.96 7.12
C ASP A 34 -14.89 8.83 6.54
N LEU A 35 -13.60 9.11 6.30
CA LEU A 35 -12.63 8.11 5.86
C LEU A 35 -11.21 8.33 6.39
N ASP A 36 -10.42 7.26 6.32
CA ASP A 36 -8.99 7.28 6.61
C ASP A 36 -8.19 7.67 5.37
N TRP A 37 -7.29 8.63 5.54
CA TRP A 37 -6.40 9.12 4.48
C TRP A 37 -4.98 8.59 4.69
N TYR A 38 -4.50 7.80 3.75
CA TYR A 38 -3.23 7.09 3.80
C TYR A 38 -2.13 7.85 3.05
N LYS A 39 -0.93 7.90 3.63
CA LYS A 39 0.28 8.40 2.98
C LYS A 39 1.44 7.45 3.27
N VAL A 40 2.15 7.07 2.23
CA VAL A 40 3.36 6.23 2.31
C VAL A 40 4.59 7.09 2.10
N GLU A 41 5.58 6.93 2.98
CA GLU A 41 6.91 7.51 2.82
C GLU A 41 7.95 6.46 3.16
N GLY A 42 8.69 5.98 2.15
CA GLY A 42 9.65 4.90 2.38
C GLY A 42 8.93 3.60 2.72
N SER A 43 9.14 3.07 3.93
CA SER A 43 8.51 1.86 4.45
C SER A 43 7.44 2.16 5.51
N ARG A 44 7.07 3.43 5.71
CA ARG A 44 6.13 3.85 6.75
C ARG A 44 4.79 4.21 6.13
N VAL A 45 3.72 3.66 6.66
CA VAL A 45 2.36 4.04 6.34
C VAL A 45 1.82 4.96 7.45
N SER A 46 1.33 6.13 7.06
CA SER A 46 0.70 7.08 7.96
C SER A 46 -0.78 7.25 7.62
N VAL A 47 -1.61 7.43 8.64
CA VAL A 47 -3.06 7.52 8.53
C VAL A 47 -3.56 8.80 9.18
N LEU A 48 -4.16 9.67 8.38
CA LEU A 48 -4.77 10.93 8.78
C LEU A 48 -6.30 10.75 8.80
N ASN A 49 -6.95 11.17 9.89
CA ASN A 49 -8.39 11.02 10.06
C ASN A 49 -9.01 12.27 10.72
N PHE A 50 -10.22 12.62 10.27
CA PHE A 50 -10.99 13.77 10.72
C PHE A 50 -12.44 13.39 11.11
N GLU A 51 -12.63 12.44 12.01
CA GLU A 51 -13.97 11.97 12.36
C GLU A 51 -14.60 12.72 13.54
N ASN A 52 -15.87 13.15 13.43
CA ASN A 52 -16.65 13.70 14.56
C ASN A 52 -15.93 14.83 15.34
N GLN A 53 -15.30 15.78 14.62
CA GLN A 53 -14.45 16.87 15.16
C GLN A 53 -13.19 16.41 15.89
N LYS A 54 -12.88 15.11 15.88
CA LYS A 54 -11.63 14.55 16.37
C LYS A 54 -10.61 14.52 15.25
N PHE A 55 -9.37 14.71 15.62
CA PHE A 55 -8.24 14.61 14.72
C PHE A 55 -7.34 13.48 15.20
N SER A 56 -6.81 12.71 14.27
CA SER A 56 -5.70 11.82 14.54
C SER A 56 -4.77 11.74 13.34
N TYR A 57 -3.48 11.62 13.60
CA TYR A 57 -2.49 11.36 12.58
C TYR A 57 -1.44 10.42 13.14
N PHE A 58 -1.44 9.16 12.69
CA PHE A 58 -0.68 8.09 13.33
C PHE A 58 0.04 7.18 12.34
N ASN A 59 1.03 6.46 12.83
CA ASN A 59 1.69 5.39 12.10
C ASN A 59 0.80 4.15 12.11
N LYS A 60 0.52 3.57 10.93
CA LYS A 60 -0.43 2.45 10.79
C LYS A 60 0.07 1.20 11.52
N GLU A 61 1.37 0.95 11.47
CA GLU A 61 1.99 -0.29 11.93
C GLU A 61 1.97 -0.42 13.45
N ASP A 62 2.16 0.67 14.19
CA ASP A 62 2.18 0.66 15.66
C ASP A 62 1.07 1.48 16.35
N GLY A 63 0.24 2.17 15.56
CA GLY A 63 -0.87 3.00 16.04
C GLY A 63 -0.45 4.26 16.80
N LYS A 64 0.86 4.57 16.87
CA LYS A 64 1.34 5.74 17.60
C LYS A 64 1.10 7.00 16.80
N GLN A 65 0.61 8.04 17.49
CA GLN A 65 0.46 9.36 16.89
C GLN A 65 1.82 9.88 16.38
N LEU A 66 1.80 10.52 15.23
CA LEU A 66 2.98 11.09 14.60
C LEU A 66 3.31 12.43 15.24
N GLU A 67 4.57 12.60 15.66
CA GLU A 67 5.07 13.90 16.08
C GLU A 67 5.13 14.87 14.89
N PRO A 68 4.82 16.17 15.07
CA PRO A 68 4.47 16.83 16.33
C PRO A 68 2.97 16.81 16.69
N PHE A 69 2.16 16.01 15.99
CA PHE A 69 0.70 16.02 16.07
C PHE A 69 0.11 15.20 17.23
N SER A 70 0.95 14.57 18.05
CA SER A 70 0.54 13.69 19.15
C SER A 70 -0.35 14.32 20.21
N SER A 71 -0.27 15.65 20.37
CA SER A 71 -1.10 16.44 21.30
C SER A 71 -2.36 17.04 20.66
N CYS A 72 -2.56 16.85 19.36
CA CYS A 72 -3.72 17.37 18.64
C CYS A 72 -4.84 16.33 18.71
N GLU A 73 -5.95 16.65 19.40
CA GLU A 73 -7.07 15.70 19.57
C GLU A 73 -8.33 16.09 18.80
N SER A 74 -8.47 17.38 18.49
CA SER A 74 -9.63 17.92 17.83
C SER A 74 -9.25 18.96 16.79
N PHE A 75 -10.19 19.21 15.88
CA PHE A 75 -10.03 20.21 14.84
C PHE A 75 -11.26 21.08 14.71
N ARG A 76 -11.06 22.20 14.02
CA ARG A 76 -12.13 23.07 13.56
C ARG A 76 -11.89 23.47 12.12
N TYR A 77 -12.96 23.65 11.35
CA TYR A 77 -12.87 23.93 9.92
C TYR A 77 -13.42 25.30 9.56
N ASN A 78 -12.74 25.97 8.63
CA ASN A 78 -13.19 27.19 7.97
C ASN A 78 -13.34 26.91 6.46
N ARG A 79 -14.58 26.91 5.98
CA ARG A 79 -14.89 26.65 4.57
C ARG A 79 -14.48 27.80 3.64
N SER A 80 -14.47 29.04 4.13
CA SER A 80 -14.18 30.21 3.29
C SER A 80 -12.72 30.24 2.82
N ILE A 81 -11.81 29.67 3.61
CA ILE A 81 -10.39 29.59 3.29
C ILE A 81 -9.86 28.14 3.18
N ASN A 82 -10.76 27.15 3.25
CA ASN A 82 -10.43 25.71 3.23
C ASN A 82 -9.34 25.32 4.24
N VAL A 83 -9.45 25.79 5.48
CA VAL A 83 -8.44 25.55 6.53
C VAL A 83 -9.00 24.71 7.66
N ILE A 84 -8.28 23.64 7.99
CA ILE A 84 -8.45 22.89 9.22
C ILE A 84 -7.46 23.43 10.26
N LYS A 85 -7.97 23.88 11.40
CA LYS A 85 -7.19 24.33 12.54
C LYS A 85 -7.23 23.29 13.65
N LEU A 86 -6.07 22.75 14.00
CA LEU A 86 -5.89 21.76 15.06
C LEU A 86 -5.83 22.43 16.43
N ASN A 87 -6.38 21.75 17.44
CA ASN A 87 -6.40 22.22 18.82
C ASN A 87 -5.11 21.85 19.59
N CYS A 88 -3.97 22.34 19.10
CA CYS A 88 -2.66 22.08 19.70
C CYS A 88 -1.69 23.25 19.44
N HIS A 89 -0.64 23.35 20.26
CA HIS A 89 0.33 24.43 20.26
C HIS A 89 1.58 24.10 19.44
N ILE A 90 1.39 23.74 18.17
CA ILE A 90 2.46 23.47 17.22
C ILE A 90 2.47 24.50 16.10
N SER A 91 3.62 24.69 15.44
CA SER A 91 3.71 25.58 14.26
C SER A 91 2.83 25.10 13.11
N ALA A 92 2.69 23.78 12.96
CA ALA A 92 1.91 23.10 11.92
C ALA A 92 0.42 22.93 12.24
N ASN A 93 -0.15 23.74 13.13
CA ASN A 93 -1.53 23.54 13.59
C ASN A 93 -2.61 24.00 12.60
N LYS A 94 -2.21 24.47 11.41
CA LYS A 94 -3.12 24.79 10.30
C LYS A 94 -2.79 23.91 9.10
N LEU A 95 -3.79 23.17 8.64
CA LEU A 95 -3.72 22.33 7.45
C LEU A 95 -4.63 22.96 6.39
N TYR A 96 -4.08 23.30 5.23
CA TYR A 96 -4.84 23.92 4.15
C TYR A 96 -5.23 22.85 3.14
N ILE A 97 -6.52 22.72 2.83
CA ILE A 97 -7.00 21.80 1.80
C ILE A 97 -6.81 22.48 0.45
N VAL A 98 -5.89 21.95 -0.36
CA VAL A 98 -5.62 22.45 -1.72
C VAL A 98 -6.65 21.88 -2.69
N SER A 99 -6.90 20.58 -2.60
CA SER A 99 -7.92 19.88 -3.38
C SER A 99 -8.34 18.59 -2.68
N ALA A 100 -9.62 18.23 -2.79
CA ALA A 100 -10.15 16.95 -2.36
C ALA A 100 -10.94 16.32 -3.51
N SER A 101 -10.75 15.03 -3.72
CA SER A 101 -11.43 14.23 -4.74
C SER A 101 -11.53 12.80 -4.23
N ASP A 102 -12.36 11.98 -4.90
CA ASP A 102 -12.57 10.58 -4.52
C ASP A 102 -11.27 9.76 -4.45
N ASN A 103 -10.23 10.15 -5.19
CA ASN A 103 -8.99 9.37 -5.29
C ASN A 103 -7.82 9.96 -4.47
N LYS A 104 -7.90 11.22 -4.04
CA LYS A 104 -6.82 11.88 -3.28
C LYS A 104 -7.27 13.12 -2.54
N LEU A 105 -6.61 13.35 -1.41
CA LEU A 105 -6.64 14.58 -0.62
C LEU A 105 -5.27 15.24 -0.68
N VAL A 106 -5.22 16.49 -1.14
CA VAL A 106 -4.00 17.29 -1.23
C VAL A 106 -4.09 18.41 -0.20
N MET A 107 -3.14 18.44 0.72
CA MET A 107 -3.09 19.41 1.80
C MET A 107 -1.72 20.09 1.89
N THR A 108 -1.71 21.35 2.29
CA THR A 108 -0.48 22.03 2.69
C THR A 108 -0.33 22.01 4.21
N ILE A 109 0.80 21.48 4.68
CA ILE A 109 1.19 21.42 6.09
C ILE A 109 2.54 22.15 6.19
N ASN A 110 2.64 23.22 7.00
CA ASN A 110 3.85 24.05 7.09
C ASN A 110 4.39 24.61 5.75
N GLY A 111 3.52 24.80 4.76
CA GLY A 111 3.93 25.25 3.43
C GLY A 111 4.37 24.13 2.47
N GLU A 112 4.41 22.88 2.94
CA GLU A 112 4.71 21.71 2.11
C GLU A 112 3.43 20.99 1.68
N GLU A 113 3.35 20.66 0.39
CA GLU A 113 2.25 19.88 -0.16
C GLU A 113 2.38 18.40 0.21
N ASN A 114 1.30 17.85 0.73
CA ASN A 114 1.17 16.46 1.16
C ASN A 114 -0.02 15.85 0.42
N VAL A 115 0.19 14.69 -0.19
CA VAL A 115 -0.84 13.93 -0.91
C VAL A 115 -1.18 12.69 -0.09
N PHE A 116 -2.47 12.52 0.18
CA PHE A 116 -3.03 11.36 0.84
C PHE A 116 -4.05 10.66 -0.07
N TYR A 117 -4.24 9.36 0.15
CA TYR A 117 -5.08 8.48 -0.66
C TYR A 117 -6.13 7.80 0.23
N PRO A 118 -7.31 7.45 -0.31
CA PRO A 118 -8.40 6.88 0.50
C PRO A 118 -8.14 5.42 0.89
N SER A 119 -7.08 4.78 0.37
CA SER A 119 -6.66 3.44 0.74
C SER A 119 -5.13 3.29 0.83
N GLU A 120 -4.69 2.35 1.66
CA GLU A 120 -3.28 1.97 1.74
C GLU A 120 -2.75 1.45 0.40
N LYS A 121 -3.56 0.66 -0.34
CA LYS A 121 -3.17 0.10 -1.65
C LYS A 121 -2.82 1.22 -2.65
N GLU A 122 -3.62 2.27 -2.71
CA GLU A 122 -3.36 3.41 -3.60
C GLU A 122 -2.17 4.24 -3.14
N ALA A 123 -1.99 4.42 -1.83
CA ALA A 123 -0.83 5.12 -1.29
C ALA A 123 0.48 4.37 -1.62
N ILE A 124 0.48 3.04 -1.49
CA ILE A 124 1.60 2.17 -1.89
C ILE A 124 1.85 2.26 -3.40
N LYS A 125 0.79 2.18 -4.23
CA LYS A 125 0.89 2.34 -5.69
C LYS A 125 1.56 3.67 -6.05
N ALA A 126 1.07 4.78 -5.51
CA ALA A 126 1.57 6.10 -5.86
C ALA A 126 3.04 6.31 -5.43
N ASP A 127 3.40 5.83 -4.24
CA ASP A 127 4.79 5.87 -3.77
C ASP A 127 5.70 5.00 -4.65
N PHE A 128 5.26 3.81 -5.06
CA PHE A 128 6.00 2.94 -5.97
C PHE A 128 6.22 3.59 -7.34
N ILE A 129 5.18 4.13 -7.96
CA ILE A 129 5.25 4.84 -9.25
C ILE A 129 6.25 5.99 -9.16
N LYS A 130 6.14 6.80 -8.10
CA LYS A 130 7.05 7.94 -7.86
C LYS A 130 8.50 7.50 -7.68
N LYS A 131 8.77 6.49 -6.86
CA LYS A 131 10.13 5.99 -6.58
C LYS A 131 10.81 5.41 -7.82
N ASN A 132 10.04 4.77 -8.70
CA ASN A 132 10.57 4.12 -9.90
C ASN A 132 10.43 4.98 -11.16
N ASN A 133 9.97 6.24 -11.03
CA ASN A 133 9.74 7.16 -12.14
C ASN A 133 8.91 6.54 -13.28
N LEU A 134 7.86 5.81 -12.90
CA LEU A 134 6.93 5.18 -13.83
C LEU A 134 5.79 6.13 -14.17
N ASN A 135 5.16 5.91 -15.31
CA ASN A 135 3.83 6.44 -15.59
C ASN A 135 2.75 5.39 -15.24
N GLU A 136 1.46 5.74 -15.40
CA GLU A 136 0.34 4.83 -15.10
C GLU A 136 0.29 3.63 -16.07
N GLU A 137 0.66 3.81 -17.34
CA GLU A 137 0.71 2.75 -18.35
C GLU A 137 1.82 1.74 -18.00
N ASP A 138 3.04 2.20 -17.69
CA ASP A 138 4.15 1.33 -17.26
C ASP A 138 3.78 0.50 -16.03
N TYR A 139 3.03 1.08 -15.09
CA TYR A 139 2.53 0.38 -13.91
C TYR A 139 1.45 -0.64 -14.27
N THR A 140 0.50 -0.29 -15.12
CA THR A 140 -0.53 -1.22 -15.60
C THR A 140 0.09 -2.41 -16.32
N ASP A 141 1.05 -2.17 -17.21
CA ASP A 141 1.78 -3.22 -17.93
C ASP A 141 2.58 -4.13 -16.99
N LEU A 142 3.16 -3.57 -15.92
CA LEU A 142 3.84 -4.36 -14.89
C LEU A 142 2.85 -5.28 -14.16
N MET A 143 1.67 -4.76 -13.81
CA MET A 143 0.67 -5.48 -13.03
C MET A 143 -0.13 -6.51 -13.85
N GLU A 144 -0.02 -6.50 -15.18
CA GLU A 144 -0.67 -7.47 -16.05
C GLU A 144 0.02 -8.85 -15.97
N ILE A 145 -0.36 -9.63 -14.96
CA ILE A 145 0.17 -10.99 -14.75
C ILE A 145 -0.62 -11.98 -15.63
N SER A 146 0.02 -12.48 -16.69
CA SER A 146 -0.47 -13.60 -17.49
C SER A 146 0.46 -14.79 -17.39
N PHE A 147 -0.11 -15.99 -17.38
CA PHE A 147 0.64 -17.25 -17.45
C PHE A 147 0.50 -17.98 -18.79
N THR A 148 -0.16 -17.38 -19.79
CA THR A 148 -0.47 -18.03 -21.08
C THR A 148 0.75 -18.45 -21.86
N ASP A 149 1.86 -17.74 -21.68
CA ASP A 149 3.08 -17.93 -22.47
C ASP A 149 4.03 -18.97 -21.85
N TYR A 150 3.61 -19.63 -20.76
CA TYR A 150 4.43 -20.60 -20.03
C TYR A 150 3.87 -22.02 -20.07
N ASN A 151 4.75 -22.99 -19.80
CA ASN A 151 4.40 -24.39 -19.67
C ASN A 151 3.69 -24.68 -18.32
N LEU A 152 2.43 -24.27 -18.23
CA LEU A 152 1.56 -24.55 -17.08
C LEU A 152 1.28 -26.05 -16.94
N ILE A 153 1.48 -26.59 -15.73
CA ILE A 153 1.19 -27.98 -15.39
C ILE A 153 0.26 -28.07 -14.18
N ASN A 154 -0.52 -29.16 -14.14
CA ASN A 154 -1.39 -29.48 -13.01
C ASN A 154 -0.66 -30.38 -11.99
N LYS A 155 -1.35 -30.69 -10.88
CA LYS A 155 -0.80 -31.54 -9.81
C LYS A 155 -0.40 -32.94 -10.27
N ASP A 156 -1.17 -33.57 -11.17
CA ASP A 156 -0.91 -34.94 -11.62
C ASP A 156 0.38 -34.98 -12.43
N ARG A 157 0.55 -34.02 -13.34
CA ARG A 157 1.80 -33.89 -14.11
C ARG A 157 2.99 -33.58 -13.22
N LEU A 158 2.83 -32.77 -12.17
CA LEU A 158 3.87 -32.53 -11.18
C LEU A 158 4.28 -33.81 -10.42
N ILE A 159 3.30 -34.64 -10.05
CA ILE A 159 3.55 -35.95 -9.41
C ILE A 159 4.28 -36.90 -10.38
N GLU A 160 3.93 -36.89 -11.66
CA GLU A 160 4.65 -37.66 -12.68
C GLU A 160 6.12 -37.22 -12.78
N ILE A 161 6.37 -35.91 -12.88
CA ILE A 161 7.72 -35.34 -12.91
C ILE A 161 8.51 -35.77 -11.68
N TYR A 162 7.93 -35.62 -10.47
CA TYR A 162 8.59 -36.03 -9.23
C TYR A 162 8.99 -37.51 -9.22
N ASN A 163 8.16 -38.40 -9.78
CA ASN A 163 8.45 -39.83 -9.83
C ASN A 163 9.30 -40.27 -11.03
N SER A 164 9.50 -39.39 -12.02
CA SER A 164 10.35 -39.63 -13.18
C SER A 164 11.81 -39.79 -12.77
N LYS A 165 12.63 -40.39 -13.63
CA LYS A 165 14.10 -40.35 -13.48
C LYS A 165 14.69 -39.06 -14.03
N GLU A 166 14.01 -38.44 -14.98
CA GLU A 166 14.40 -37.16 -15.56
C GLU A 166 14.15 -36.04 -14.55
N ILE A 167 15.02 -35.03 -14.57
CA ILE A 167 14.96 -33.86 -13.71
C ILE A 167 14.47 -32.69 -14.55
N GLU A 168 13.42 -32.04 -14.10
CA GLU A 168 12.80 -30.91 -14.77
C GLU A 168 12.85 -29.66 -13.88
N LEU A 169 12.88 -28.48 -14.50
CA LEU A 169 12.74 -27.23 -13.78
C LEU A 169 11.28 -26.94 -13.50
N VAL A 170 10.95 -26.73 -12.24
CA VAL A 170 9.59 -26.41 -11.80
C VAL A 170 9.62 -25.17 -10.91
N THR A 171 8.70 -24.26 -11.17
CA THR A 171 8.45 -23.10 -10.30
C THR A 171 6.97 -23.01 -9.94
N PHE A 172 6.70 -22.36 -8.81
CA PHE A 172 5.36 -22.15 -8.29
C PHE A 172 5.05 -20.67 -8.37
N VAL A 173 3.84 -20.33 -8.81
CA VAL A 173 3.42 -18.94 -9.05
C VAL A 173 2.00 -18.71 -8.57
N THR A 174 1.68 -17.46 -8.25
CA THR A 174 0.34 -17.01 -7.84
C THR A 174 -0.11 -15.83 -8.69
N LYS A 175 -1.42 -15.69 -8.88
CA LYS A 175 -2.10 -14.55 -9.49
C LYS A 175 -2.43 -13.44 -8.50
N GLU A 176 -1.91 -13.51 -7.27
CA GLU A 176 -2.09 -12.43 -6.30
C GLU A 176 -1.52 -11.11 -6.85
N GLU A 177 -2.38 -10.11 -7.04
CA GLU A 177 -2.03 -8.81 -7.65
C GLU A 177 -1.29 -7.90 -6.65
N THR A 178 -0.04 -8.23 -6.37
CA THR A 178 0.88 -7.39 -5.58
C THR A 178 2.05 -6.92 -6.44
N ILE A 179 2.61 -5.75 -6.10
CA ILE A 179 3.78 -5.19 -6.79
C ILE A 179 4.97 -6.17 -6.73
N GLN A 180 5.20 -6.77 -5.57
CA GLN A 180 6.30 -7.73 -5.38
C GLN A 180 6.14 -8.96 -6.27
N ASN A 181 4.93 -9.51 -6.37
CA ASN A 181 4.64 -10.64 -7.23
C ASN A 181 4.80 -10.27 -8.71
N ALA A 182 4.27 -9.12 -9.13
CA ALA A 182 4.41 -8.62 -10.50
C ALA A 182 5.90 -8.46 -10.91
N LEU A 183 6.74 -7.87 -10.04
CA LEU A 183 8.19 -7.77 -10.24
C LEU A 183 8.84 -9.15 -10.39
N ASN A 184 8.55 -10.07 -9.48
CA ASN A 184 9.14 -11.40 -9.51
C ASN A 184 8.72 -12.21 -10.75
N ILE A 185 7.45 -12.11 -11.18
CA ILE A 185 6.96 -12.77 -12.41
C ILE A 185 7.63 -12.19 -13.65
N ARG A 186 7.79 -10.86 -13.71
CA ARG A 186 8.51 -10.23 -14.82
C ARG A 186 9.97 -10.65 -14.89
N ALA A 187 10.63 -10.81 -13.74
CA ALA A 187 11.99 -11.34 -13.68
C ALA A 187 12.07 -12.84 -14.03
N LEU A 188 11.08 -13.64 -13.63
CA LEU A 188 10.96 -15.04 -14.06
C LEU A 188 10.82 -15.13 -15.58
N HIS A 189 10.02 -14.28 -16.21
CA HIS A 189 9.89 -14.20 -17.66
C HIS A 189 11.24 -14.00 -18.34
N ASN A 190 12.01 -13.00 -17.89
CA ASN A 190 13.34 -12.71 -18.41
C ASN A 190 14.29 -13.89 -18.20
N PHE A 191 14.23 -14.55 -17.04
CA PHE A 191 15.02 -15.75 -16.76
C PHE A 191 14.71 -16.88 -17.75
N ILE A 192 13.44 -17.17 -18.01
CA ILE A 192 13.01 -18.26 -18.89
C ILE A 192 13.47 -17.99 -20.33
N ILE A 193 13.24 -16.77 -20.83
CA ILE A 193 13.62 -16.41 -22.20
C ILE A 193 15.15 -16.45 -22.41
N ASN A 194 15.92 -16.00 -21.42
CA ASN A 194 17.38 -15.91 -21.56
C ASN A 194 18.11 -17.23 -21.26
N SER A 195 17.51 -18.14 -20.50
CA SER A 195 18.17 -19.39 -20.07
C SER A 195 18.08 -20.54 -21.08
N ASN A 196 17.29 -20.42 -22.15
CA ASN A 196 16.98 -21.50 -23.10
C ASN A 196 16.57 -22.82 -22.41
N THR A 197 16.01 -22.75 -21.19
CA THR A 197 15.62 -23.92 -20.41
C THR A 197 14.11 -23.88 -20.20
N ASP A 198 13.45 -25.01 -20.48
CA ASP A 198 12.02 -25.15 -20.22
C ASP A 198 11.77 -25.17 -18.71
N VAL A 199 10.95 -24.24 -18.22
CA VAL A 199 10.50 -24.19 -16.82
C VAL A 199 9.00 -24.46 -16.80
N TYR A 200 8.59 -25.49 -16.08
CA TYR A 200 7.19 -25.77 -15.83
C TYR A 200 6.65 -24.92 -14.68
N LEU A 201 5.49 -24.32 -14.88
CA LEU A 201 4.84 -23.47 -13.90
C LEU A 201 3.67 -24.20 -13.25
N VAL A 202 3.57 -24.07 -11.94
CA VAL A 202 2.43 -24.55 -11.15
C VAL A 202 1.72 -23.34 -10.56
N ASP A 203 0.50 -23.09 -11.03
CA ASP A 203 -0.38 -22.06 -10.46
C ASP A 203 -0.98 -22.57 -9.14
N ILE A 204 -0.44 -22.08 -8.02
CA ILE A 204 -0.83 -22.54 -6.68
C ILE A 204 -2.22 -22.08 -6.25
N ASP A 205 -2.84 -21.16 -6.99
CA ASP A 205 -4.21 -20.68 -6.72
C ASP A 205 -5.25 -21.64 -7.29
N THR A 206 -4.84 -22.51 -8.22
CA THR A 206 -5.72 -23.54 -8.81
C THR A 206 -5.73 -24.86 -8.02
N LEU A 207 -4.83 -25.02 -7.05
CA LEU A 207 -4.71 -26.25 -6.26
C LEU A 207 -5.79 -26.34 -5.19
N LEU A 208 -6.52 -27.46 -5.18
CA LEU A 208 -7.48 -27.79 -4.14
C LEU A 208 -6.77 -28.28 -2.87
N GLU A 209 -7.49 -28.32 -1.73
CA GLU A 209 -6.92 -28.85 -0.48
C GLU A 209 -6.45 -30.30 -0.60
N GLU A 210 -7.14 -31.12 -1.39
CA GLU A 210 -6.74 -32.49 -1.66
C GLU A 210 -5.45 -32.57 -2.49
N ASP A 211 -5.27 -31.69 -3.48
CA ASP A 211 -4.05 -31.59 -4.26
C ASP A 211 -2.87 -31.23 -3.36
N ILE A 212 -3.06 -30.26 -2.47
CA ILE A 212 -2.05 -29.85 -1.48
C ILE A 212 -1.68 -31.03 -0.57
N LYS A 213 -2.66 -31.81 -0.10
CA LYS A 213 -2.40 -33.00 0.72
C LYS A 213 -1.58 -34.04 -0.04
N ASP A 214 -1.86 -34.25 -1.32
CA ASP A 214 -1.12 -35.22 -2.14
C ASP A 214 0.31 -34.75 -2.45
N LEU A 215 0.49 -33.47 -2.77
CA LEU A 215 1.82 -32.88 -2.99
C LEU A 215 2.67 -32.88 -1.71
N ASN A 216 2.06 -32.63 -0.55
CA ASN A 216 2.76 -32.71 0.73
C ASN A 216 3.26 -34.14 1.04
N LYS A 217 2.55 -35.19 0.62
CA LYS A 217 3.01 -36.59 0.79
C LYS A 217 4.28 -36.88 0.01
N ILE A 218 4.52 -36.16 -1.09
CA ILE A 218 5.74 -36.27 -1.91
C ILE A 218 6.76 -35.16 -1.59
N LYS A 219 6.71 -34.60 -0.36
CA LYS A 219 7.67 -33.58 0.13
C LYS A 219 7.68 -32.28 -0.67
N ILE A 220 6.61 -31.96 -1.37
CA ILE A 220 6.38 -30.65 -1.96
C ILE A 220 5.47 -29.88 -0.98
N ASP A 221 6.07 -29.17 -0.03
CA ASP A 221 5.32 -28.39 0.97
C ASP A 221 4.75 -27.10 0.35
N ILE A 222 3.47 -27.15 -0.03
CA ILE A 222 2.80 -26.02 -0.66
C ILE A 222 2.58 -24.86 0.33
N LYS A 223 2.49 -25.14 1.65
CA LYS A 223 2.30 -24.06 2.63
C LYS A 223 3.54 -23.21 2.75
N GLU A 224 4.70 -23.86 2.87
CA GLU A 224 6.00 -23.18 2.87
C GLU A 224 6.21 -22.37 1.58
N ILE A 225 5.89 -22.97 0.42
CA ILE A 225 5.96 -22.28 -0.88
C ILE A 225 5.07 -21.03 -0.90
N LYS A 226 3.81 -21.13 -0.44
CA LYS A 226 2.88 -19.99 -0.38
C LYS A 226 3.39 -18.84 0.47
N GLU A 227 4.06 -19.13 1.58
CA GLU A 227 4.64 -18.11 2.44
C GLU A 227 5.84 -17.41 1.76
N ASN A 228 6.67 -18.18 1.05
CA ASN A 228 7.83 -17.65 0.34
C ASN A 228 7.45 -16.80 -0.89
N LEU A 229 6.36 -17.14 -1.58
CA LEU A 229 5.91 -16.40 -2.78
C LEU A 229 5.57 -14.93 -2.53
N LYS A 230 5.30 -14.56 -1.27
CA LYS A 230 5.14 -13.15 -0.87
C LYS A 230 6.40 -12.31 -1.06
N LYS A 231 7.56 -12.97 -1.17
CA LYS A 231 8.88 -12.34 -1.25
C LYS A 231 9.61 -12.72 -2.54
N SER A 232 9.65 -14.03 -2.85
CA SER A 232 10.46 -14.55 -3.95
C SER A 232 9.82 -15.74 -4.65
N ILE A 233 10.17 -15.92 -5.92
CA ILE A 233 9.79 -17.08 -6.72
C ILE A 233 10.96 -18.05 -6.76
N SER A 234 10.76 -19.27 -6.27
CA SER A 234 11.80 -20.30 -6.25
C SER A 234 11.72 -21.21 -7.49
N ILE A 235 12.88 -21.54 -8.05
CA ILE A 235 13.02 -22.51 -9.14
C ILE A 235 13.68 -23.76 -8.58
N TYR A 236 13.04 -24.91 -8.80
CA TYR A 236 13.46 -26.20 -8.30
C TYR A 236 13.82 -27.16 -9.42
N ASN A 237 14.84 -27.98 -9.18
CA ASN A 237 15.00 -29.26 -9.85
C ASN A 237 14.04 -30.26 -9.20
N ILE A 238 13.11 -30.82 -9.98
CA ILE A 238 12.19 -31.84 -9.51
C ILE A 238 12.32 -33.09 -10.39
N GLY A 239 12.51 -34.24 -9.74
CA GLY A 239 12.71 -35.52 -10.40
C GLY A 239 13.40 -36.51 -9.47
N SER A 240 13.40 -37.79 -9.83
CA SER A 240 14.02 -38.87 -9.06
C SER A 240 13.60 -38.93 -7.58
N LYS A 241 12.35 -38.53 -7.29
CA LYS A 241 11.79 -38.38 -5.94
C LYS A 241 12.55 -37.39 -5.05
N THR A 242 13.13 -36.38 -5.69
CA THR A 242 13.86 -35.29 -5.04
C THR A 242 13.34 -33.94 -5.53
N LYS A 243 13.48 -32.95 -4.66
CA LYS A 243 13.23 -31.54 -4.92
C LYS A 243 14.44 -30.78 -4.39
N GLU A 244 15.13 -30.05 -5.25
CA GLU A 244 16.31 -29.26 -4.89
C GLU A 244 16.13 -27.82 -5.37
N LEU A 245 16.36 -26.85 -4.48
CA LEU A 245 16.31 -25.43 -4.84
C LEU A 245 17.55 -25.07 -5.65
N ILE A 246 17.34 -24.51 -6.84
CA ILE A 246 18.44 -24.02 -7.69
C ILE A 246 18.70 -22.56 -7.40
N THR A 247 17.64 -21.76 -7.43
CA THR A 247 17.72 -20.32 -7.27
C THR A 247 16.37 -19.75 -6.82
N GLY A 248 16.41 -18.57 -6.21
CA GLY A 248 15.26 -17.75 -5.90
C GLY A 248 15.34 -16.44 -6.65
N ILE A 249 14.23 -16.03 -7.26
CA ILE A 249 14.04 -14.73 -7.89
C ILE A 249 13.38 -13.82 -6.88
N GLU A 250 14.13 -12.82 -6.41
CA GLU A 250 13.67 -11.80 -5.48
C GLU A 250 14.07 -10.44 -6.05
N VAL A 251 13.09 -9.70 -6.56
CA VAL A 251 13.33 -8.38 -7.16
C VAL A 251 12.71 -7.31 -6.30
N SER A 252 13.54 -6.42 -5.77
CA SER A 252 13.10 -5.41 -4.79
C SER A 252 12.72 -4.07 -5.42
N THR A 253 13.20 -3.81 -6.65
CA THR A 253 12.98 -2.54 -7.36
C THR A 253 12.71 -2.76 -8.85
N TYR A 254 12.00 -1.83 -9.50
CA TYR A 254 11.73 -1.92 -10.94
C TYR A 254 13.02 -1.86 -11.77
N GLY A 255 14.03 -1.10 -11.32
CA GLY A 255 15.31 -0.96 -12.02
C GLY A 255 16.08 -2.29 -12.16
N GLU A 256 15.86 -3.24 -11.25
CA GLU A 256 16.49 -4.56 -11.29
C GLU A 256 15.97 -5.46 -12.41
N LEU A 257 14.81 -5.14 -13.03
CA LEU A 257 14.25 -5.93 -14.13
C LEU A 257 15.07 -5.86 -15.43
N SER A 258 15.98 -4.89 -15.52
CA SER A 258 16.75 -4.57 -16.74
C SER A 258 18.11 -5.29 -16.82
N ASN A 259 18.49 -6.01 -15.76
CA ASN A 259 19.75 -6.76 -15.66
C ASN A 259 19.53 -8.25 -15.92
#